data_AF-A0A6B3HMW8-F1
#
_entry.id   AF-A0A6B3HMW8-F1
#
_cell.length_a   1.000
_cell.length_b   1.000
_cell.length_c   1.000
_cell.angle_alpha   90.00
_cell.angle_beta   90.00
_cell.angle_gamma   90.00
#
_symmetry.space_group_name_H-M   'P 1'
#
loop_
_entity.id
_entity.type
_entity.pdbx_description
1 polymer ?
#
loop_
_entity_poly.entity_id
_entity_poly.type
_entity_poly.pdbx_seq_one_letter_code
_entity_poly.pdbx_strand_id
1 'polypeptide(L)'
;QPAAREDGWATDPFEPVIRDGRMYGRGAADDKGQVFFHTLGVRAHLAATGRTTPAVNLKLLIEGEEESGSPNFRALAEEHAARLAADAVIVSDTGMWDEETPTVCTGMRGLAECEIELRGPAQDIHSGSFGGAVPNPATEIARLVAALHDENGKVAVPGFYDGVTDLTGTERALFAQLPFDEATWLRTAKSQAASGEAGYSTLERVWARPTAEVNGIG
;
A
#
# COMPACT_ATOMS: atom_id res chain seq x y z
N GLN A 1 -2.02 12.47 -2.72
CA GLN A 1 -0.66 12.70 -2.20
C GLN A 1 -0.12 14.14 -2.39
N PRO A 2 0.24 14.87 -1.31
CA PRO A 2 0.94 16.15 -1.40
C PRO A 2 2.42 15.97 -1.82
N ALA A 3 3.03 17.00 -2.41
CA ALA A 3 4.46 17.04 -2.69
C ALA A 3 4.96 18.48 -2.65
N ALA A 4 6.12 18.70 -2.06
CA ALA A 4 6.78 19.98 -2.07
C ALA A 4 8.29 19.81 -2.27
N ARG A 5 8.98 20.89 -2.67
CA ARG A 5 10.42 20.86 -2.96
C ARG A 5 11.23 20.52 -1.72
N GLU A 6 10.78 21.06 -0.59
CA GLU A 6 11.29 20.89 0.77
C GLU A 6 11.26 19.44 1.27
N ASP A 7 10.44 18.56 0.67
CA ASP A 7 10.43 17.13 0.97
C ASP A 7 11.67 16.39 0.39
N GLY A 8 12.57 17.11 -0.30
CA GLY A 8 13.82 16.57 -0.84
C GLY A 8 13.81 16.31 -2.36
N TRP A 9 12.86 16.89 -3.10
CA TRP A 9 12.78 16.70 -4.55
C TRP A 9 13.95 17.36 -5.29
N ALA A 10 14.50 16.66 -6.30
CA ALA A 10 15.59 17.17 -7.14
C ALA A 10 15.13 18.11 -8.26
N THR A 11 13.88 17.97 -8.75
CA THR A 11 13.18 18.89 -9.67
C THR A 11 11.88 19.41 -9.02
N ASP A 12 11.21 20.41 -9.60
CA ASP A 12 9.88 20.77 -9.10
C ASP A 12 8.95 19.54 -9.27
N PRO A 13 8.22 19.11 -8.23
CA PRO A 13 7.41 17.91 -8.30
C PRO A 13 6.31 17.99 -9.37
N PHE A 14 5.83 19.18 -9.72
CA PHE A 14 4.74 19.36 -10.68
C PHE A 14 5.20 19.80 -12.08
N GLU A 15 6.51 19.98 -12.29
CA GLU A 15 7.12 20.19 -13.60
C GLU A 15 7.88 18.91 -14.02
N PRO A 16 7.27 18.04 -14.83
CA PRO A 16 7.87 16.75 -15.16
C PRO A 16 9.17 16.90 -15.96
N VAL A 17 10.21 16.17 -15.56
CA VAL A 17 11.52 16.16 -16.22
C VAL A 17 11.87 14.75 -16.68
N ILE A 18 12.40 14.63 -17.90
CA ILE A 18 12.96 13.37 -18.40
C ILE A 18 14.48 13.41 -18.23
N ARG A 19 15.03 12.39 -17.54
CA ARG A 19 16.48 12.21 -17.38
C ARG A 19 16.80 10.72 -17.43
N ASP A 20 17.83 10.35 -18.19
CA ASP A 20 18.32 8.97 -18.31
C ASP A 20 17.20 7.96 -18.64
N GLY A 21 16.30 8.34 -19.55
CA GLY A 21 15.16 7.52 -19.97
C GLY A 21 14.00 7.43 -18.97
N ARG A 22 14.07 8.12 -17.83
CA ARG A 22 13.04 8.10 -16.78
C ARG A 22 12.33 9.44 -16.68
N MET A 23 11.02 9.41 -16.47
CA MET A 23 10.19 10.59 -16.21
C MET A 23 10.04 10.80 -14.70
N TYR A 24 10.45 11.97 -14.23
CA TYR A 24 10.34 12.38 -12.83
C TYR A 24 9.25 13.44 -12.70
N GLY A 25 8.25 13.17 -11.87
CA GLY A 25 7.17 14.10 -11.56
C GLY A 25 6.10 13.43 -10.69
N ARG A 26 5.43 14.21 -9.83
CA ARG A 26 4.31 13.75 -9.02
C ARG A 26 3.17 13.29 -9.94
N GLY A 27 2.77 12.04 -9.76
CA GLY A 27 1.73 11.42 -10.56
C GLY A 27 2.23 10.68 -11.81
N ALA A 28 3.53 10.71 -12.10
CA ALA A 28 4.08 10.05 -13.29
C ALA A 28 3.89 8.52 -13.28
N ALA A 29 3.92 7.90 -12.10
CA ALA A 29 3.74 6.46 -11.91
C ALA A 29 2.60 6.11 -10.95
N ASP A 30 1.83 7.08 -10.47
CA ASP A 30 0.73 6.88 -9.49
C ASP A 30 -0.26 8.06 -9.62
N ASP A 31 -1.28 8.00 -10.47
CA ASP A 31 -1.52 6.99 -11.53
C ASP A 31 -1.73 7.65 -12.91
N LYS A 32 -1.34 8.93 -13.05
CA LYS A 32 -1.61 9.70 -14.29
C LYS A 32 -0.92 9.10 -15.50
N GLY A 33 0.28 8.53 -15.32
CA GLY A 33 1.02 7.86 -16.38
C GLY A 33 0.24 6.70 -16.97
N GLN A 34 -0.35 5.86 -16.13
CA GLN A 34 -1.04 4.64 -16.52
C GLN A 34 -2.41 4.93 -17.13
N VAL A 35 -3.15 5.88 -16.55
CA VAL A 35 -4.34 6.45 -17.20
C VAL A 35 -3.99 6.92 -18.62
N PHE A 36 -2.89 7.65 -18.79
CA PHE A 36 -2.45 8.11 -20.10
C PHE A 36 -2.03 6.94 -21.01
N PHE A 37 -1.30 5.94 -20.50
CA PHE A 37 -0.90 4.75 -21.25
C PHE A 37 -2.10 3.97 -21.80
N HIS A 38 -3.20 3.85 -21.04
CA HIS A 38 -4.42 3.22 -21.57
C HIS A 38 -4.98 3.98 -22.78
N THR A 39 -4.99 5.31 -22.76
CA THR A 39 -5.45 6.12 -23.92
C THR A 39 -4.51 5.97 -25.13
N LEU A 40 -3.20 5.92 -24.89
CA LEU A 40 -2.20 5.67 -25.94
C LEU A 40 -2.33 4.27 -26.53
N GLY A 41 -2.60 3.26 -25.70
CA GLY A 41 -2.83 1.89 -26.12
C GLY A 41 -4.03 1.77 -27.07
N VAL A 42 -5.14 2.45 -26.75
CA VAL A 42 -6.30 2.52 -27.66
C VAL A 42 -5.92 3.18 -28.99
N ARG A 43 -5.23 4.33 -28.95
CA ARG A 43 -4.79 5.03 -30.18
C ARG A 43 -3.88 4.15 -31.03
N ALA A 44 -2.89 3.49 -30.41
CA ALA A 44 -1.97 2.59 -31.10
C ALA A 44 -2.70 1.39 -31.73
N HIS A 45 -3.66 0.80 -31.01
CA HIS A 45 -4.48 -0.29 -31.53
C HIS A 45 -5.27 0.12 -32.77
N LEU A 46 -5.95 1.27 -32.73
CA LEU A 46 -6.73 1.76 -33.87
C LEU A 46 -5.83 2.03 -35.08
N ALA A 47 -4.69 2.68 -34.87
CA ALA A 47 -3.73 2.98 -35.93
C ALA A 47 -3.14 1.69 -36.55
N ALA A 48 -2.76 0.71 -35.74
CA ALA A 48 -2.17 -0.53 -36.20
C ALA A 48 -3.16 -1.45 -36.93
N THR A 49 -4.45 -1.37 -36.58
CA THR A 49 -5.49 -2.26 -37.14
C THR A 49 -6.35 -1.61 -38.22
N GLY A 50 -6.26 -0.29 -38.40
CA GLY A 50 -7.13 0.48 -39.30
C GLY A 50 -8.60 0.54 -38.85
N ARG A 51 -8.91 0.14 -37.61
CA ARG A 51 -10.27 0.15 -37.08
C ARG A 51 -10.68 1.57 -36.66
N THR A 52 -11.98 1.84 -36.75
CA THR A 52 -12.58 3.07 -36.22
C THR A 52 -13.03 2.92 -34.76
N THR A 53 -13.07 1.68 -34.24
CA THR A 53 -13.43 1.36 -32.85
C THR A 53 -12.53 0.25 -32.29
N PRO A 54 -12.34 0.19 -30.95
CA PRO A 54 -11.52 -0.85 -30.34
C PRO A 54 -12.05 -2.27 -30.63
N ALA A 55 -11.19 -3.28 -30.49
CA ALA A 55 -11.59 -4.68 -30.66
C ALA A 55 -12.61 -5.19 -29.62
N VAL A 56 -12.70 -4.49 -28.47
CA VAL A 56 -13.63 -4.79 -27.37
C VAL A 56 -14.38 -3.54 -26.96
N ASN A 57 -15.50 -3.71 -26.25
CA ASN A 57 -16.17 -2.59 -25.59
C ASN A 57 -15.30 -2.12 -24.41
N LEU A 58 -14.90 -0.86 -24.41
CA LEU A 58 -14.07 -0.28 -23.35
C LEU A 58 -14.90 0.68 -22.50
N LYS A 59 -14.76 0.53 -21.17
CA LYS A 59 -15.28 1.45 -20.16
C LYS A 59 -14.08 1.95 -19.36
N LEU A 60 -13.81 3.24 -19.42
CA LEU A 60 -12.79 3.88 -18.59
C LEU A 60 -13.48 4.51 -17.39
N LEU A 61 -13.22 3.97 -16.21
CA LEU A 61 -13.64 4.53 -14.93
C LEU A 61 -12.38 5.09 -14.26
N ILE A 62 -12.27 6.42 -14.22
CA ILE A 62 -11.14 7.14 -13.65
C ILE A 62 -11.72 7.99 -12.52
N GLU A 63 -11.21 7.80 -11.32
CA GLU A 63 -11.64 8.51 -10.12
C GLU A 63 -10.50 9.40 -9.58
N GLY A 64 -10.77 10.18 -8.54
CA GLY A 64 -9.83 11.22 -8.07
C GLY A 64 -9.65 11.26 -6.56
N GLU A 65 -10.21 10.29 -5.84
CA GLU A 65 -10.24 10.20 -4.38
C GLU A 65 -9.44 8.99 -3.84
N GLU A 66 -8.80 8.19 -4.71
CA GLU A 66 -8.02 6.99 -4.34
C GLU A 66 -7.05 7.27 -3.18
N GLU A 67 -6.27 8.33 -3.36
CA GLU A 67 -5.24 8.80 -2.42
C GLU A 67 -5.81 9.39 -1.11
N SER A 68 -7.13 9.31 -0.95
CA SER A 68 -7.91 9.74 0.21
C SER A 68 -8.91 8.66 0.64
N GLY A 69 -8.70 7.42 0.21
CA GLY A 69 -9.47 6.24 0.58
C GLY A 69 -10.71 5.97 -0.25
N SER A 70 -10.89 6.64 -1.40
CA SER A 70 -12.02 6.41 -2.33
C SER A 70 -13.41 6.46 -1.66
N PRO A 71 -13.72 7.45 -0.79
CA PRO A 71 -14.89 7.43 0.08
C PRO A 71 -16.23 7.28 -0.68
N ASN A 72 -16.32 7.80 -1.92
CA ASN A 72 -17.54 7.75 -2.71
C ASN A 72 -17.52 6.67 -3.82
N PHE A 73 -16.35 6.09 -4.11
CA PHE A 73 -16.18 5.21 -5.27
C PHE A 73 -17.08 3.98 -5.20
N ARG A 74 -17.16 3.34 -4.02
CA ARG A 74 -18.01 2.17 -3.81
C ARG A 74 -19.48 2.48 -4.09
N ALA A 75 -19.99 3.57 -3.51
CA ALA A 75 -21.39 3.96 -3.69
C ALA A 75 -21.70 4.24 -5.17
N LEU A 76 -20.80 4.94 -5.87
CA LEU A 76 -20.92 5.20 -7.30
C LEU A 76 -20.91 3.92 -8.13
N ALA A 77 -20.03 2.97 -7.81
CA ALA A 77 -19.93 1.70 -8.51
C ALA A 77 -21.19 0.83 -8.30
N GLU A 78 -21.74 0.81 -7.09
CA GLU A 78 -22.99 0.13 -6.76
C GLU A 78 -24.20 0.78 -7.45
N GLU A 79 -24.30 2.12 -7.43
CA GLU A 79 -25.36 2.88 -8.09
C GLU A 79 -25.38 2.66 -9.61
N HIS A 80 -24.20 2.60 -10.22
CA HIS A 80 -24.04 2.44 -11.67
C HIS A 80 -23.66 1.02 -12.10
N ALA A 81 -23.88 0.01 -11.24
CA ALA A 81 -23.46 -1.37 -11.47
C ALA A 81 -23.90 -1.91 -12.84
N ALA A 82 -25.14 -1.66 -13.26
CA ALA A 82 -25.64 -2.08 -14.57
C ALA A 82 -24.88 -1.45 -15.74
N ARG A 83 -24.48 -0.18 -15.62
CA ARG A 83 -23.69 0.52 -16.63
C ARG A 83 -22.23 0.08 -16.60
N LEU A 84 -21.70 -0.31 -15.44
CA LEU A 84 -20.31 -0.74 -15.27
C LEU A 84 -20.09 -2.23 -15.54
N ALA A 85 -21.14 -3.06 -15.58
CA ALA A 85 -21.07 -4.49 -15.84
C ALA A 85 -20.16 -4.84 -17.04
N ALA A 86 -19.15 -5.68 -16.83
CA ALA A 86 -18.15 -6.03 -17.83
C ALA A 86 -17.67 -7.48 -17.64
N ASP A 87 -17.12 -8.07 -18.70
CA ASP A 87 -16.58 -9.43 -18.65
C ASP A 87 -15.23 -9.50 -17.92
N ALA A 88 -14.50 -8.38 -17.85
CA ALA A 88 -13.23 -8.25 -17.17
C ALA A 88 -13.03 -6.82 -16.64
N VAL A 89 -12.34 -6.70 -15.51
CA VAL A 89 -11.87 -5.43 -14.94
C VAL A 89 -10.34 -5.50 -14.92
N ILE A 90 -9.70 -4.46 -15.45
CA ILE A 90 -8.25 -4.31 -15.48
C ILE A 90 -7.93 -3.00 -14.79
N VAL A 91 -7.05 -3.07 -13.78
CA VAL A 91 -6.51 -1.92 -13.06
C VAL A 91 -5.01 -1.93 -13.28
N SER A 92 -4.42 -0.79 -13.62
CA SER A 92 -2.99 -0.63 -13.86
C SER A 92 -2.39 0.34 -12.87
N ASP A 93 -2.39 -0.03 -11.60
CA ASP A 93 -1.96 0.84 -10.50
C ASP A 93 -1.08 0.09 -9.50
N THR A 94 -0.20 -0.78 -10.05
CA THR A 94 0.71 -1.61 -9.26
C THR A 94 2.07 -1.68 -9.93
N GLY A 95 3.12 -1.93 -9.15
CA GLY A 95 4.48 -2.05 -9.65
C GLY A 95 4.75 -3.33 -10.44
N MET A 96 5.80 -3.28 -11.25
CA MET A 96 6.47 -4.46 -11.80
C MET A 96 7.47 -5.03 -10.77
N TRP A 97 7.83 -6.30 -10.94
CA TRP A 97 8.82 -6.97 -10.10
C TRP A 97 10.19 -6.28 -10.20
N ASP A 98 10.64 -6.04 -11.42
CA ASP A 98 11.79 -5.22 -11.75
C ASP A 98 11.60 -4.58 -13.15
N GLU A 99 12.65 -3.94 -13.67
CA GLU A 99 12.62 -3.24 -14.96
C GLU A 99 12.35 -4.17 -16.16
N GLU A 100 12.69 -5.45 -16.06
CA GLU A 100 12.60 -6.42 -17.16
C GLU A 100 11.47 -7.45 -16.94
N THR A 101 10.94 -7.55 -15.73
CA THR A 101 10.01 -8.59 -15.31
C THR A 101 8.62 -8.01 -15.03
N PRO A 102 7.63 -8.18 -15.94
CA PRO A 102 6.26 -7.73 -15.71
C PRO A 102 5.58 -8.55 -14.61
N THR A 103 4.57 -7.95 -13.98
CA THR A 103 3.81 -8.59 -12.91
C THR A 103 2.31 -8.49 -13.19
N VAL A 104 1.58 -9.54 -12.84
CA VAL A 104 0.11 -9.52 -12.79
C VAL A 104 -0.27 -9.63 -11.32
N CYS A 105 -0.68 -8.51 -10.74
CA CYS A 105 -1.18 -8.47 -9.38
C CYS A 105 -2.56 -9.16 -9.34
N THR A 106 -2.70 -10.18 -8.49
CA THR A 106 -3.95 -10.96 -8.35
C THR A 106 -4.65 -10.75 -7.02
N GLY A 107 -4.02 -9.99 -6.11
CA GLY A 107 -4.58 -9.69 -4.80
C GLY A 107 -3.78 -8.60 -4.07
N MET A 108 -4.48 -7.87 -3.21
CA MET A 108 -3.92 -6.84 -2.34
C MET A 108 -4.44 -7.07 -0.93
N ARG A 109 -3.66 -6.67 0.08
CA ARG A 109 -4.14 -6.66 1.46
C ARG A 109 -5.19 -5.57 1.61
N GLY A 110 -6.17 -5.82 2.49
CA GLY A 110 -7.03 -4.76 3.00
C GLY A 110 -6.27 -3.84 3.96
N LEU A 111 -6.88 -2.71 4.30
CA LEU A 111 -6.37 -1.75 5.28
C LEU A 111 -7.48 -1.42 6.26
N ALA A 112 -7.13 -1.35 7.55
CA ALA A 112 -7.97 -0.79 8.60
C ALA A 112 -7.10 0.13 9.45
N GLU A 113 -7.58 1.35 9.68
CA GLU A 113 -6.89 2.35 10.48
C GLU A 113 -7.62 2.53 11.81
N CYS A 114 -6.85 2.75 12.89
CA CYS A 114 -7.38 2.97 14.22
C CYS A 114 -6.54 4.02 14.95
N GLU A 115 -7.21 4.94 15.63
CA GLU A 115 -6.59 5.89 16.56
C GLU A 115 -6.96 5.49 17.99
N ILE A 116 -5.95 5.38 18.86
CA ILE A 116 -6.13 5.06 20.28
C ILE A 116 -5.72 6.28 21.11
N GLU A 117 -6.70 6.91 21.75
CA GLU A 117 -6.46 8.05 22.62
C GLU A 117 -6.45 7.63 24.11
N LEU A 118 -5.35 7.91 24.81
CA LEU A 118 -5.26 7.75 26.27
C LEU A 118 -5.28 9.12 26.95
N ARG A 119 -6.29 9.34 27.79
CA ARG A 119 -6.43 10.58 28.58
C ARG A 119 -5.97 10.35 30.01
N GLY A 120 -5.03 11.19 30.46
CA GLY A 120 -4.48 11.17 31.80
C GLY A 120 -5.11 12.25 32.70
N PRO A 121 -4.31 12.88 33.56
CA PRO A 121 -4.74 14.02 34.36
C PRO A 121 -5.34 15.15 33.51
N ALA A 122 -6.20 15.96 34.11
CA ALA A 122 -6.89 17.07 33.40
C ALA A 122 -5.96 18.21 32.94
N GLN A 123 -4.66 18.13 33.25
CA GLN A 123 -3.62 19.09 32.85
C GLN A 123 -2.25 18.41 32.91
N ASP A 124 -1.25 19.03 32.30
CA ASP A 124 0.15 18.63 32.49
C ASP A 124 0.57 18.82 33.94
N ILE A 125 1.31 17.85 34.49
CA ILE A 125 1.72 17.82 35.89
C ILE A 125 3.23 17.64 36.04
N HIS A 126 3.79 18.21 37.11
CA HIS A 126 5.23 18.16 37.37
C HIS A 126 5.70 16.74 37.68
N SER A 127 6.57 16.18 36.84
CA SER A 127 7.04 14.79 36.96
C SER A 127 7.79 14.51 38.27
N GLY A 128 8.48 15.50 38.85
CA GLY A 128 9.13 15.32 40.16
C GLY A 128 8.15 15.28 41.34
N SER A 129 6.97 15.88 41.20
CA SER A 129 5.99 15.97 42.29
C SER A 129 4.99 14.82 42.26
N PHE A 130 4.68 14.32 41.07
CA PHE A 130 3.62 13.34 40.83
C PHE A 130 4.09 12.06 40.13
N GLY A 131 5.36 12.02 39.68
CA GLY A 131 5.93 10.85 39.01
C GLY A 131 5.89 9.62 39.92
N GLY A 132 5.43 8.51 39.35
CA GLY A 132 5.24 7.25 40.07
C GLY A 132 3.95 7.17 40.91
N ALA A 133 3.21 8.27 41.06
CA ALA A 133 1.95 8.30 41.80
C ALA A 133 0.73 8.53 40.90
N VAL A 134 0.89 9.22 39.76
CA VAL A 134 -0.18 9.52 38.81
C VAL A 134 0.06 8.79 37.48
N PRO A 135 -0.98 8.18 36.87
CA PRO A 135 -0.84 7.50 35.57
C PRO A 135 -0.30 8.43 34.49
N ASN A 136 0.63 7.91 33.70
CA ASN A 136 1.23 8.61 32.57
C ASN A 136 0.75 7.97 31.26
N PRO A 137 -0.14 8.64 30.49
CA PRO A 137 -0.63 8.13 29.21
C PRO A 137 0.48 7.69 28.25
N ALA A 138 1.60 8.41 28.19
CA ALA A 138 2.72 8.05 27.32
C ALA A 138 3.35 6.71 27.73
N THR A 139 3.42 6.41 29.03
CA THR A 139 3.88 5.10 29.51
C THR A 139 2.91 3.99 29.16
N GLU A 140 1.61 4.23 29.29
CA GLU A 140 0.59 3.23 28.96
C GLU A 140 0.51 2.97 27.44
N ILE A 141 0.62 4.00 26.59
CA ILE A 141 0.74 3.83 25.14
C ILE A 141 1.97 2.99 24.79
N ALA A 142 3.13 3.29 25.40
CA ALA A 142 4.35 2.51 25.16
C ALA A 142 4.17 1.03 25.54
N ARG A 143 3.44 0.72 26.61
CA ARG A 143 3.12 -0.67 26.99
C ARG A 143 2.18 -1.34 25.99
N LEU A 144 1.15 -0.64 25.51
CA LEU A 144 0.23 -1.16 24.51
C LEU A 144 0.97 -1.48 23.20
N VAL A 145 1.82 -0.57 22.74
CA VAL A 145 2.64 -0.76 21.53
C VAL A 145 3.59 -1.94 21.70
N ALA A 146 4.27 -2.04 22.85
CA ALA A 146 5.17 -3.17 23.14
C ALA A 146 4.43 -4.52 23.20
N ALA A 147 3.14 -4.53 23.54
CA ALA A 147 2.31 -5.72 23.59
C ALA A 147 1.59 -6.04 22.27
N LEU A 148 1.76 -5.23 21.22
CA LEU A 148 1.08 -5.44 19.94
C LEU A 148 1.52 -6.73 19.24
N HIS A 149 2.80 -7.09 19.40
CA HIS A 149 3.38 -8.31 18.85
C HIS A 149 3.94 -9.19 19.95
N ASP A 150 3.90 -10.51 19.74
CA ASP A 150 4.57 -11.47 20.61
C ASP A 150 6.06 -11.60 20.28
N GLU A 151 6.76 -12.47 21.02
CA GLU A 151 8.20 -12.74 20.83
C GLU A 151 8.56 -13.32 19.46
N ASN A 152 7.58 -13.85 18.72
CA ASN A 152 7.74 -14.41 17.38
C ASN A 152 7.26 -13.44 16.28
N GLY A 153 6.93 -12.19 16.63
CA GLY A 153 6.45 -11.18 15.68
C GLY A 153 5.02 -11.38 15.20
N LYS A 154 4.24 -12.24 15.87
CA LYS A 154 2.81 -12.43 15.58
C LYS A 154 2.00 -11.35 16.28
N VAL A 155 0.94 -10.85 15.65
CA VAL A 155 0.04 -9.88 16.29
C VAL A 155 -0.65 -10.53 17.48
N ALA A 156 -0.51 -9.93 18.67
CA ALA A 156 -0.96 -10.51 19.93
C ALA A 156 -2.41 -10.14 20.30
N VAL A 157 -3.11 -9.39 19.45
CA VAL A 157 -4.51 -9.01 19.66
C VAL A 157 -5.40 -10.27 19.64
N PRO A 158 -6.22 -10.52 20.69
CA PRO A 158 -7.10 -11.68 20.72
C PRO A 158 -8.05 -11.72 19.51
N GLY A 159 -8.15 -12.88 18.87
CA GLY A 159 -8.99 -13.10 17.69
C GLY A 159 -8.48 -12.45 16.40
N PHE A 160 -7.28 -11.85 16.38
CA PHE A 160 -6.74 -11.17 15.20
C PHE A 160 -6.65 -12.06 13.95
N TYR A 161 -6.36 -13.34 14.16
CA TYR A 161 -6.22 -14.31 13.07
C TYR A 161 -7.52 -15.09 12.79
N ASP A 162 -8.62 -14.78 13.47
CA ASP A 162 -9.89 -15.45 13.24
C ASP A 162 -10.39 -15.13 11.82
N GLY A 163 -10.66 -16.17 11.03
CA GLY A 163 -11.09 -16.01 9.64
C GLY A 163 -9.96 -15.72 8.64
N VAL A 164 -8.71 -15.62 9.08
CA VAL A 164 -7.55 -15.55 8.18
C VAL A 164 -7.39 -16.89 7.49
N THR A 165 -7.39 -16.87 6.15
CA THR A 165 -7.12 -18.06 5.35
C THR A 165 -5.62 -18.28 5.26
N ASP A 166 -5.15 -19.47 5.61
CA ASP A 166 -3.75 -19.83 5.50
C ASP A 166 -3.30 -20.00 4.05
N LEU A 167 -2.03 -19.64 3.79
CA LEU A 167 -1.39 -19.90 2.51
C LEU A 167 -1.36 -21.41 2.22
N THR A 168 -1.86 -21.78 1.06
CA THR A 168 -1.77 -23.14 0.54
C THR A 168 -0.31 -23.50 0.23
N GLY A 169 0.02 -24.79 0.27
CA GLY A 169 1.36 -25.25 -0.12
C GLY A 169 1.78 -24.82 -1.53
N THR A 170 0.82 -24.72 -2.45
CA THR A 170 1.04 -24.24 -3.82
C THR A 170 1.44 -22.76 -3.83
N GLU A 171 0.73 -21.89 -3.12
CA GLU A 171 1.06 -20.46 -3.06
C GLU A 171 2.45 -20.23 -2.45
N ARG A 172 2.76 -20.92 -1.35
CA ARG A 172 4.09 -20.85 -0.72
C ARG A 172 5.18 -21.29 -1.69
N ALA A 173 4.96 -22.37 -2.44
CA ALA A 173 5.90 -22.86 -3.44
C ALA A 173 6.06 -21.90 -4.63
N LEU A 174 5.01 -21.17 -5.02
CA LEU A 174 5.08 -20.15 -6.07
C LEU A 174 5.88 -18.94 -5.59
N PHE A 175 5.66 -18.46 -4.35
CA PHE A 175 6.46 -17.37 -3.79
C PHE A 175 7.94 -17.74 -3.67
N ALA A 176 8.25 -18.98 -3.28
CA ALA A 176 9.63 -19.46 -3.17
C ALA A 176 10.37 -19.56 -4.51
N GLN A 177 9.66 -19.59 -5.64
CA GLN A 177 10.26 -19.61 -6.99
C GLN A 177 10.66 -18.22 -7.48
N LEU A 178 10.20 -17.15 -6.83
CA LEU A 178 10.53 -15.80 -7.25
C LEU A 178 12.01 -15.49 -6.98
N PRO A 179 12.70 -14.78 -7.88
CA PRO A 179 14.11 -14.44 -7.73
C PRO A 179 14.31 -13.30 -6.72
N PHE A 180 13.91 -13.55 -5.46
CA PHE A 180 13.94 -12.57 -4.39
C PHE A 180 15.25 -12.61 -3.61
N ASP A 181 15.92 -11.46 -3.55
CA ASP A 181 17.07 -11.24 -2.67
C ASP A 181 16.70 -10.29 -1.53
N GLU A 182 16.50 -10.85 -0.34
CA GLU A 182 16.14 -10.11 0.87
C GLU A 182 17.18 -9.05 1.23
N ALA A 183 18.47 -9.30 0.98
CA ALA A 183 19.51 -8.33 1.27
C ALA A 183 19.42 -7.12 0.32
N THR A 184 19.08 -7.35 -0.96
CA THR A 184 18.83 -6.26 -1.91
C THR A 184 17.58 -5.47 -1.53
N TRP A 185 16.50 -6.16 -1.17
CA TRP A 185 15.27 -5.52 -0.70
C TRP A 185 15.48 -4.67 0.56
N LEU A 186 16.23 -5.17 1.55
CA LEU A 186 16.55 -4.40 2.76
C LEU A 186 17.38 -3.14 2.47
N ARG A 187 18.24 -3.15 1.44
CA ARG A 187 19.00 -1.95 1.03
C ARG A 187 18.09 -0.84 0.49
N THR A 188 16.97 -1.17 -0.16
CA THR A 188 16.01 -0.15 -0.61
C THR A 188 15.35 0.55 0.57
N ALA A 189 15.00 -0.22 1.60
CA ALA A 189 14.47 0.27 2.87
C ALA A 189 15.53 0.90 3.80
N LYS A 190 16.82 0.85 3.42
CA LYS A 190 17.96 1.25 4.28
C LYS A 190 17.96 0.55 5.64
N SER A 191 17.48 -0.69 5.68
CA SER A 191 17.43 -1.52 6.89
C SER A 191 18.60 -2.51 6.92
N GLN A 192 18.99 -2.92 8.13
CA GLN A 192 20.03 -3.93 8.35
C GLN A 192 19.48 -5.34 8.55
N ALA A 193 18.18 -5.47 8.83
CA ALA A 193 17.54 -6.75 9.10
C ALA A 193 16.07 -6.75 8.71
N ALA A 194 15.59 -7.91 8.27
CA ALA A 194 14.16 -8.18 8.17
C ALA A 194 13.61 -8.57 9.55
N SER A 195 12.33 -8.29 9.79
CA SER A 195 11.61 -8.69 11.00
C SER A 195 10.15 -9.00 10.67
N GLY A 196 9.47 -9.74 11.56
CA GLY A 196 8.06 -10.09 11.43
C GLY A 196 7.76 -11.52 11.88
N GLU A 197 6.54 -11.96 11.61
CA GLU A 197 6.01 -13.27 12.02
C GLU A 197 6.93 -14.45 11.63
N ALA A 198 7.36 -15.22 12.64
CA ALA A 198 8.19 -16.41 12.45
C ALA A 198 7.48 -17.48 11.62
N GLY A 199 8.26 -18.24 10.84
CA GLY A 199 7.74 -19.31 9.96
C GLY A 199 7.27 -18.83 8.58
N TYR A 200 7.35 -17.52 8.31
CA TYR A 200 7.01 -16.92 7.03
C TYR A 200 8.20 -16.18 6.40
N SER A 201 8.39 -16.37 5.09
CA SER A 201 9.37 -15.60 4.31
C SER A 201 8.99 -14.11 4.27
N THR A 202 9.93 -13.24 3.89
CA THR A 202 9.63 -11.81 3.76
C THR A 202 8.51 -11.55 2.76
N LEU A 203 8.48 -12.25 1.61
CA LEU A 203 7.40 -12.13 0.64
C LEU A 203 6.04 -12.58 1.20
N GLU A 204 6.01 -13.69 1.94
CA GLU A 204 4.79 -14.15 2.61
C GLU A 204 4.27 -13.08 3.60
N ARG A 205 5.17 -12.47 4.38
CA ARG A 205 4.85 -11.40 5.34
C ARG A 205 4.30 -10.14 4.66
N VAL A 206 4.93 -9.67 3.58
CA VAL A 206 4.54 -8.39 2.95
C VAL A 206 3.36 -8.51 2.00
N TRP A 207 3.00 -9.71 1.53
CA TRP A 207 1.92 -9.88 0.55
C TRP A 207 0.68 -10.58 1.10
N ALA A 208 0.86 -11.61 1.93
CA ALA A 208 -0.25 -12.51 2.26
C ALA A 208 -0.58 -12.58 3.75
N ARG A 209 0.39 -12.33 4.64
CA ARG A 209 0.11 -12.29 6.07
C ARG A 209 -0.53 -10.96 6.48
N PRO A 210 -1.55 -10.99 7.36
CA PRO A 210 -2.04 -9.76 7.98
C PRO A 210 -0.97 -9.22 8.93
N THR A 211 -0.91 -7.90 9.06
CA THR A 211 -0.02 -7.20 10.00
C THR A 211 -0.76 -6.07 10.69
N ALA A 212 -0.23 -5.60 11.82
CA ALA A 212 -0.69 -4.41 12.52
C ALA A 212 0.53 -3.54 12.86
N GLU A 213 0.60 -2.35 12.27
CA GLU A 213 1.78 -1.48 12.39
C GLU A 213 1.44 -0.17 13.12
N VAL A 214 2.40 0.37 13.87
CA VAL A 214 2.26 1.66 14.55
C VAL A 214 2.86 2.75 13.66
N ASN A 215 2.00 3.55 13.06
CA ASN A 215 2.39 4.62 12.13
C ASN A 215 2.89 5.89 12.84
N GLY A 216 2.54 6.07 14.12
CA GLY A 216 2.96 7.23 14.91
C GLY A 216 2.56 7.12 16.37
N ILE A 217 3.28 7.84 17.22
CA ILE A 217 2.96 8.07 18.64
C ILE A 217 3.13 9.56 18.87
N GLY A 218 2.08 10.23 19.36
CA GLY A 218 2.00 11.68 19.51
C GLY A 218 1.43 12.10 20.85
#